data_AF-A0A1E1VBW0-F1
#
_entry.id   AF-A0A1E1VBW0-F1
#
_cell.length_a   1.000
_cell.length_b   1.000
_cell.length_c   1.000
_cell.angle_alpha   90.00
_cell.angle_beta   90.00
_cell.angle_gamma   90.00
#
_symmetry.space_group_name_H-M   'P 1'
#
loop_
_entity.id
_entity.type
_entity.pdbx_description
1 polymer ?
#
loop_
_entity_poly.entity_id
_entity_poly.type
_entity_poly.pdbx_seq_one_letter_code
_entity_poly.pdbx_strand_id
1 'polypeptide(L)'
;MALAKPLGAKVTVLTVSEPQRSEMTHAARQQIDAFMRDRLASIGQHAFEGGVTVDLEHEIDVSPAAAIIRLAKLKGCDLVVMSSHGRRGIQKVVLGSQTSEVLAITTIPVLVIR
;
A
#
# COMPACT_ATOMS: atom_id res chain seq x y z
N MET A 1 8.14 -9.85 0.63
CA MET A 1 8.68 -10.91 -0.25
C MET A 1 8.72 -12.28 0.40
N ALA A 2 9.06 -12.40 1.68
CA ALA A 2 9.13 -13.68 2.41
C ALA A 2 7.84 -14.52 2.34
N LEU A 3 6.65 -13.90 2.28
CA LEU A 3 5.38 -14.62 2.09
C LEU A 3 5.12 -15.03 0.64
N ALA A 4 5.30 -14.10 -0.31
CA ALA A 4 4.92 -14.31 -1.71
C ALA A 4 5.83 -15.32 -2.43
N LYS A 5 7.14 -15.29 -2.17
CA LYS A 5 8.12 -16.17 -2.81
C LYS A 5 7.83 -17.67 -2.64
N PRO A 6 7.67 -18.21 -1.42
CA PRO A 6 7.39 -19.65 -1.25
C PRO A 6 6.02 -20.06 -1.81
N LEU A 7 5.10 -19.11 -2.01
CA LEU A 7 3.78 -19.36 -2.58
C LEU A 7 3.73 -19.19 -4.11
N GLY A 8 4.83 -18.76 -4.74
CA GLY A 8 4.82 -18.39 -6.16
C GLY A 8 3.84 -17.26 -6.50
N ALA A 9 3.48 -16.45 -5.51
CA ALA A 9 2.41 -15.46 -5.65
C ALA A 9 2.89 -14.20 -6.37
N LYS A 10 2.04 -13.66 -7.25
CA LYS A 10 2.19 -12.31 -7.79
C LYS A 10 1.79 -11.29 -6.73
N VAL A 11 2.57 -10.22 -6.59
CA VAL A 11 2.30 -9.16 -5.60
C VAL A 11 1.86 -7.89 -6.33
N THR A 12 0.80 -7.23 -5.85
CA THR A 12 0.51 -5.84 -6.20
C THR A 12 0.86 -4.96 -5.00
N VAL A 13 1.74 -3.99 -5.20
CA VAL A 13 2.09 -2.98 -4.19
C VAL A 13 1.36 -1.70 -4.54
N LEU A 14 0.45 -1.30 -3.66
CA LEU A 14 -0.33 -0.08 -3.80
C LEU A 14 0.18 0.99 -2.83
N THR A 15 0.36 2.20 -3.34
CA THR A 15 0.41 3.43 -2.54
C THR A 15 -0.80 4.28 -2.88
N VAL A 16 -1.53 4.77 -1.88
CA VAL A 16 -2.64 5.71 -2.09
C VAL A 16 -2.26 7.04 -1.44
N SER A 17 -2.36 8.12 -2.20
CA SER A 17 -2.24 9.48 -1.69
C SER A 17 -3.59 10.18 -1.68
N GLU A 18 -3.83 11.00 -0.67
CA GLU A 18 -5.02 11.84 -0.64
C GLU A 18 -4.87 13.00 -1.62
N PRO A 19 -5.97 13.52 -2.20
CA PRO A 19 -5.89 14.70 -3.05
C PRO A 19 -5.32 15.87 -2.25
N GLN A 20 -4.24 16.44 -2.76
CA GLN A 20 -3.61 17.59 -2.14
C GLN A 20 -4.56 18.79 -2.20
N ARG A 21 -4.80 19.45 -1.06
CA ARG A 21 -5.49 20.75 -1.03
C ARG A 21 -4.73 21.74 -1.91
N SER A 22 -5.47 22.67 -2.54
CA SER A 22 -4.96 23.60 -3.57
C SER A 22 -3.84 24.56 -3.12
N GLU A 23 -3.43 24.53 -1.85
CA GLU A 23 -2.42 25.43 -1.27
C GLU A 23 -0.98 24.91 -1.42
N MET A 24 -0.76 23.74 -2.02
CA MET A 24 0.58 23.20 -2.24
C MET A 24 1.27 23.84 -3.43
N THR A 25 2.53 24.25 -3.24
CA THR A 25 3.38 24.73 -4.34
C THR A 25 3.70 23.58 -5.31
N HIS A 26 3.89 23.92 -6.59
CA HIS A 26 4.27 22.94 -7.62
C HIS A 26 5.55 22.17 -7.25
N ALA A 27 6.53 22.85 -6.64
CA ALA A 27 7.77 22.22 -6.16
C ALA A 27 7.52 21.18 -5.05
N ALA A 28 6.66 21.48 -4.08
CA ALA A 28 6.32 20.55 -3.02
C ALA A 28 5.59 19.31 -3.56
N ARG A 29 4.71 19.49 -4.54
CA ARG A 29 4.04 18.37 -5.25
C ARG A 29 5.05 17.49 -5.99
N GLN A 30 5.96 18.09 -6.76
CA GLN A 30 7.00 17.34 -7.47
C GLN A 30 7.92 16.55 -6.51
N GLN A 31 8.25 17.12 -5.35
CA GLN A 31 9.04 16.42 -4.33
C GLN A 31 8.31 15.21 -3.75
N ILE A 32 7.01 15.33 -3.45
CA ILE A 32 6.21 14.20 -2.98
C ILE A 32 6.12 13.12 -4.06
N ASP A 33 5.84 13.50 -5.31
CA ASP A 33 5.73 12.55 -6.41
C ASP A 33 7.07 11.83 -6.66
N ALA A 34 8.19 12.56 -6.61
CA ALA A 34 9.52 11.97 -6.71
C ALA A 34 9.80 11.00 -5.56
N PHE A 35 9.48 11.40 -4.33
CA PHE A 35 9.64 10.54 -3.17
C PHE A 35 8.81 9.25 -3.27
N MET A 36 7.57 9.33 -3.74
CA MET A 36 6.72 8.15 -3.94
C MET A 36 7.27 7.23 -5.04
N ARG A 37 7.74 7.81 -6.15
CA ARG A 37 8.39 7.04 -7.23
C ARG A 37 9.63 6.30 -6.74
N ASP A 38 10.51 6.97 -6.00
CA ASP A 38 11.73 6.36 -5.47
C ASP A 38 11.41 5.21 -4.50
N ARG A 39 10.35 5.37 -3.71
CA ARG A 39 9.89 4.31 -2.80
C ARG A 39 9.35 3.10 -3.54
N LEU A 40 8.53 3.30 -4.58
CA LEU A 40 8.06 2.21 -5.42
C LEU A 40 9.22 1.52 -6.16
N ALA A 41 10.17 2.29 -6.69
CA ALA A 41 11.37 1.75 -7.34
C ALA A 41 12.20 0.86 -6.39
N SER A 42 12.42 1.32 -5.16
CA SER A 42 13.09 0.51 -4.13
C SER A 42 12.35 -0.79 -3.82
N ILE A 43 11.02 -0.77 -3.76
CA ILE A 43 10.21 -1.98 -3.53
C ILE A 43 10.33 -2.93 -4.73
N GLY A 44 10.28 -2.40 -5.96
CA GLY A 44 10.48 -3.15 -7.19
C GLY A 44 11.83 -3.87 -7.23
N GLN A 45 12.90 -3.16 -6.84
CA GLN A 45 14.25 -3.73 -6.77
C GLN A 45 14.31 -4.90 -5.78
N HIS A 46 13.79 -4.74 -4.56
CA HIS A 46 13.76 -5.83 -3.57
C HIS A 46 12.89 -7.01 -4.02
N ALA A 47 11.81 -6.77 -4.77
CA ALA A 47 10.98 -7.83 -5.33
C ALA A 47 11.74 -8.61 -6.40
N PHE A 48 12.43 -7.90 -7.29
CA PHE A 48 13.26 -8.48 -8.36
C PHE A 48 14.38 -9.35 -7.78
N GLU A 49 15.16 -8.83 -6.83
CA GLU A 49 16.20 -9.60 -6.12
C GLU A 49 15.61 -10.80 -5.36
N GLY A 50 14.39 -10.66 -4.87
CA GLY A 50 13.63 -11.72 -4.22
C GLY A 50 13.11 -12.80 -5.18
N GLY A 51 13.09 -12.55 -6.49
CA GLY A 51 12.47 -13.42 -7.50
C GLY A 51 10.94 -13.42 -7.44
N VAL A 52 10.32 -12.30 -7.08
CA VAL A 52 8.87 -12.14 -6.96
C VAL A 52 8.38 -11.15 -8.01
N THR A 53 7.40 -11.56 -8.82
CA THR A 53 6.73 -10.65 -9.76
C THR A 53 5.89 -9.63 -8.99
N VAL A 54 6.15 -8.35 -9.24
CA VAL A 54 5.45 -7.25 -8.59
C VAL A 54 4.87 -6.27 -9.61
N ASP A 55 3.60 -5.92 -9.42
CA ASP A 55 2.97 -4.75 -10.04
C ASP A 55 3.03 -3.59 -9.03
N LEU A 56 3.48 -2.42 -9.48
CA LEU A 56 3.57 -1.21 -8.66
C LEU A 56 2.46 -0.25 -9.09
N GLU A 57 1.59 0.13 -8.16
CA GLU A 57 0.42 0.96 -8.42
C GLU A 57 0.42 2.19 -7.48
N HIS A 58 0.06 3.35 -8.03
CA HIS A 58 -0.16 4.57 -7.27
C HIS A 58 -1.53 5.15 -7.61
N GLU A 59 -2.35 5.37 -6.60
CA GLU A 59 -3.71 5.91 -6.73
C GLU A 59 -3.82 7.21 -5.93
N ILE A 60 -4.68 8.12 -6.40
CA ILE A 60 -5.07 9.32 -5.65
C ILE A 60 -6.54 9.19 -5.29
N ASP A 61 -6.86 9.08 -4.00
CA ASP A 61 -8.23 8.88 -3.53
C ASP A 61 -8.46 9.54 -2.17
N VAL A 62 -9.65 10.10 -1.97
CA VAL A 62 -10.08 10.69 -0.69
C VAL A 62 -10.33 9.64 0.39
N SER A 63 -10.56 8.39 0.01
CA SER A 63 -10.70 7.24 0.91
C SER A 63 -9.68 6.17 0.53
N PRO A 64 -8.51 6.14 1.19
CA PRO A 64 -7.49 5.14 0.89
C PRO A 64 -7.97 3.71 1.15
N ALA A 65 -8.78 3.48 2.19
CA ALA A 65 -9.40 2.18 2.45
C ALA A 65 -10.30 1.71 1.29
N ALA A 66 -11.15 2.59 0.75
CA ALA A 66 -11.99 2.26 -0.40
C ALA A 66 -11.14 1.96 -1.65
N ALA A 67 -10.09 2.76 -1.90
CA ALA A 67 -9.17 2.54 -3.00
C ALA A 67 -8.44 1.18 -2.89
N ILE A 68 -7.98 0.81 -1.69
CA ILE A 68 -7.35 -0.49 -1.43
C ILE A 68 -8.32 -1.63 -1.77
N ILE A 69 -9.56 -1.59 -1.26
CA ILE A 69 -10.56 -2.63 -1.50
C ILE A 69 -10.92 -2.70 -2.98
N ARG A 70 -11.13 -1.54 -3.63
CA ARG A 70 -11.46 -1.43 -5.06
C ARG A 70 -10.37 -2.07 -5.92
N LEU A 71 -9.11 -1.70 -5.70
CA LEU A 71 -8.00 -2.20 -6.49
C LEU A 71 -7.76 -3.69 -6.24
N ALA A 72 -7.84 -4.14 -4.99
CA ALA A 72 -7.70 -5.56 -4.64
C ALA A 72 -8.75 -6.42 -5.38
N LYS A 73 -10.01 -5.95 -5.45
CA LYS A 73 -11.06 -6.62 -6.23
C LYS A 73 -10.77 -6.59 -7.73
N LEU A 74 -10.38 -5.44 -8.27
CA LEU A 74 -10.09 -5.27 -9.70
C LEU A 74 -8.95 -6.17 -10.18
N LYS A 75 -7.92 -6.33 -9.35
CA LYS A 75 -6.75 -7.17 -9.64
C LYS A 75 -6.95 -8.65 -9.29
N GLY A 76 -8.11 -9.02 -8.75
CA GLY A 76 -8.38 -10.39 -8.32
C GLY A 76 -7.46 -10.86 -7.19
N CYS A 77 -7.14 -9.98 -6.23
CA CYS A 77 -6.30 -10.35 -5.10
C CYS A 77 -7.05 -11.24 -4.10
N ASP A 78 -6.42 -12.35 -3.71
CA ASP A 78 -6.97 -13.29 -2.73
C ASP A 78 -6.57 -12.98 -1.28
N LEU A 79 -5.65 -12.03 -1.08
CA LEU A 79 -5.14 -11.60 0.23
C LEU A 79 -4.72 -10.13 0.17
N VAL A 80 -5.15 -9.35 1.15
CA VAL A 80 -4.63 -8.00 1.40
C VAL A 80 -3.66 -8.06 2.57
N VAL A 81 -2.45 -7.54 2.39
CA VAL A 81 -1.45 -7.43 3.47
C VAL A 81 -1.33 -5.97 3.87
N MET A 82 -1.59 -5.67 5.14
CA MET A 82 -1.50 -4.31 5.68
C MET A 82 -0.64 -4.29 6.93
N SER A 83 0.10 -3.21 7.17
CA SER A 83 0.73 -3.00 8.46
C SER A 83 -0.31 -2.53 9.49
N SER A 84 -0.09 -2.88 10.75
CA SER A 84 -0.91 -2.35 11.85
C SER A 84 -0.72 -0.85 12.04
N HIS A 85 0.43 -0.28 11.66
CA HIS A 85 0.76 1.13 11.79
C HIS A 85 1.74 1.64 10.71
N GLY A 86 1.92 2.96 10.63
CA GLY A 86 2.92 3.62 9.80
C GLY A 86 4.25 3.93 10.51
N ARG A 87 5.12 4.72 9.87
CA ARG A 87 6.51 5.00 10.30
C ARG A 87 6.70 5.83 11.58
N ARG A 88 5.62 6.23 12.28
CA ARG A 88 5.68 7.07 13.50
C ARG A 88 5.50 6.30 14.82
N GLY A 89 5.60 4.96 14.79
CA GLY A 89 5.85 4.08 15.94
C GLY A 89 5.29 4.54 17.29
N ILE A 90 4.02 4.21 17.56
CA ILE A 90 3.45 4.37 18.91
C ILE A 90 3.46 3.00 19.58
N GLN A 91 3.95 2.93 20.83
CA GLN A 91 4.23 1.73 21.61
C GLN A 91 2.97 0.95 22.09
N LYS A 92 1.80 1.14 21.48
CA LYS A 92 0.55 0.48 21.90
C LYS A 92 -0.15 -0.22 20.74
N VAL A 93 -0.87 -1.29 21.09
CA VAL A 93 -1.66 -2.14 20.20
C VAL A 93 -2.88 -1.37 19.67
N VAL A 94 -2.65 -0.40 18.80
CA VAL A 94 -3.74 0.25 18.06
C VAL A 94 -3.77 -0.34 16.65
N LEU A 95 -4.90 -0.34 15.97
CA LEU A 95 -4.93 -0.60 14.53
C LEU A 95 -4.93 0.75 13.85
N GLY A 96 -4.10 0.92 12.82
CA GLY A 96 -4.10 2.10 11.98
C GLY A 96 -5.50 2.32 11.40
N SER A 97 -5.91 3.57 11.25
CA SER A 97 -7.26 3.94 10.81
C SER A 97 -7.66 3.22 9.51
N GLN A 98 -6.75 3.17 8.55
CA GLN A 98 -6.97 2.51 7.26
C GLN A 98 -7.05 0.99 7.37
N THR A 99 -6.23 0.38 8.23
CA THR A 99 -6.28 -1.06 8.49
C THR A 99 -7.62 -1.45 9.14
N SER A 100 -8.08 -0.67 10.12
CA SER A 100 -9.38 -0.88 10.77
C SER A 100 -10.54 -0.73 9.78
N GLU A 101 -10.51 0.30 8.93
CA GLU A 101 -11.55 0.57 7.95
C GLU A 101 -11.61 -0.53 6.87
N VAL A 102 -10.45 -1.00 6.38
CA VAL A 102 -10.40 -2.12 5.44
C VAL A 102 -10.95 -3.39 6.09
N LEU A 103 -10.52 -3.72 7.30
CA LEU A 103 -11.01 -4.90 8.05
C LEU A 103 -12.52 -4.88 8.28
N ALA A 104 -13.11 -3.69 8.47
CA ALA A 104 -14.54 -3.56 8.71
C ALA A 104 -15.41 -3.83 7.48
N ILE A 105 -14.86 -3.68 6.26
CA ILE A 105 -15.67 -3.59 5.03
C ILE A 105 -15.30 -4.67 4.00
N THR A 106 -14.05 -5.14 3.97
CA THR A 106 -13.59 -6.06 2.93
C THR A 106 -14.10 -7.49 3.13
N THR A 107 -14.33 -8.19 2.02
CA THR A 107 -14.58 -9.64 1.99
C THR A 107 -13.32 -10.44 1.63
N ILE A 108 -12.23 -9.76 1.25
CA ILE A 108 -10.95 -10.40 0.93
C ILE A 108 -10.18 -10.61 2.24
N PRO A 109 -9.61 -11.80 2.50
CA PRO A 109 -8.78 -12.03 3.67
C PRO A 109 -7.73 -10.94 3.88
N VAL A 110 -7.56 -10.51 5.13
CA VAL A 110 -6.58 -9.48 5.51
C VAL A 110 -5.56 -10.05 6.47
N LEU A 111 -4.28 -10.00 6.08
CA LEU A 111 -3.16 -10.29 6.96
C LEU A 111 -2.59 -8.97 7.49
N VAL A 112 -2.72 -8.76 8.81
CA VAL A 112 -2.14 -7.60 9.48
C VAL A 112 -0.76 -7.96 10.02
N ILE A 113 0.27 -7.28 9.54
CA ILE A 113 1.67 -7.47 9.98
C ILE A 113 2.09 -6.39 10.98
N ARG A 114 3.02 -6.76 11.86
CA ARG A 114 3.67 -5.87 12.83
C ARG A 114 5.05 -5.45 12.36
#